data_AF-A0A818CKI3-F1
#
_entry.id   AF-A0A818CKI3-F1
#
_cell.length_a   1.000
_cell.length_b   1.000
_cell.length_c   1.000
_cell.angle_alpha   90.00
_cell.angle_beta   90.00
_cell.angle_gamma   90.00
#
_symmetry.space_group_name_H-M   'P 1'
#
loop_
_entity.id
_entity.type
_entity.pdbx_description
1 polymer ?
#
loop_
_entity_poly.entity_id
_entity_poly.type
_entity_poly.pdbx_seq_one_letter_code
_entity_poly.pdbx_strand_id
1 'polypeptide(L)'
;MERTTFKTKSQSVRFHDTIVQIQTVVFNGIECLCLEDVQRRFPLAVALCIDNAELGFLRDNNDDQLIPLRIEAIKDQIVEVVESVGKSNDEMHIFFDRIDTKMQEMNKKTYIILANTQETLVRIKHVMTQMYELHEYTIPRYSFILPAKHHNWASINTVQNLFLLHYKLYFLCECSDEPD
;
A
#
# COMPACT_ATOMS: atom_id res chain seq x y z
N MET A 1 -17.45 36.63 -36.00
CA MET A 1 -16.20 36.17 -35.35
C MET A 1 -16.39 36.40 -33.86
N GLU A 2 -17.12 35.48 -33.21
CA GLU A 2 -17.48 35.61 -31.80
C GLU A 2 -16.31 35.16 -30.93
N ARG A 3 -15.84 36.05 -30.05
CA ARG A 3 -14.84 35.73 -29.03
C ARG A 3 -15.55 35.01 -27.88
N THR A 4 -15.48 33.69 -27.87
CA THR A 4 -15.88 32.87 -26.72
C THR A 4 -14.87 33.15 -25.60
N THR A 5 -15.24 34.00 -24.65
CA THR A 5 -14.49 34.21 -23.42
C THR A 5 -14.65 32.95 -22.56
N PHE A 6 -13.58 32.15 -22.44
CA PHE A 6 -13.52 31.07 -21.47
C PHE A 6 -13.58 31.70 -20.06
N LYS A 7 -14.78 31.74 -19.47
CA LYS A 7 -14.95 32.20 -18.10
C LYS A 7 -14.35 31.13 -17.20
N THR A 8 -13.19 31.41 -16.61
CA THR A 8 -12.57 30.54 -15.61
C THR A 8 -13.55 30.39 -14.45
N LYS A 9 -14.02 29.16 -14.23
CA LYS A 9 -14.94 28.84 -13.14
C LYS A 9 -14.21 29.04 -11.80
N SER A 10 -14.75 29.91 -10.96
CA SER A 10 -14.16 30.29 -9.69
C SER A 10 -15.22 30.69 -8.67
N GLN A 11 -14.90 30.51 -7.40
CA GLN A 11 -15.71 30.90 -6.25
C GLN A 11 -15.03 32.07 -5.55
N SER A 12 -15.81 33.11 -5.22
CA SER A 12 -15.34 34.17 -4.34
C SER A 12 -15.39 33.69 -2.89
N VAL A 13 -14.25 33.78 -2.22
CA VAL A 13 -14.07 33.37 -0.82
C VAL A 13 -13.55 34.57 -0.03
N ARG A 14 -14.21 34.88 1.09
CA ARG A 14 -13.84 35.95 2.00
C ARG A 14 -13.20 35.39 3.27
N PHE A 15 -12.09 35.99 3.64
CA PHE A 15 -11.41 35.79 4.91
C PHE A 15 -11.16 37.16 5.53
N HIS A 16 -11.85 37.48 6.64
CA HIS A 16 -11.86 38.82 7.22
C HIS A 16 -12.20 39.90 6.16
N ASP A 17 -11.33 40.88 5.94
CA ASP A 17 -11.50 41.96 4.96
C ASP A 17 -11.01 41.58 3.54
N THR A 18 -10.49 40.36 3.36
CA THR A 18 -9.88 39.92 2.10
C THR A 18 -10.83 39.03 1.32
N ILE A 19 -11.07 39.34 0.05
CA ILE A 19 -11.81 38.49 -0.88
C ILE A 19 -10.85 37.99 -1.97
N VAL A 20 -10.83 36.68 -2.18
CA VAL A 20 -10.04 36.03 -3.24
C VAL A 20 -10.93 35.14 -4.09
N GLN A 21 -10.60 35.02 -5.37
CA GLN A 21 -11.22 34.03 -6.25
C GLN A 21 -10.38 32.76 -6.26
N ILE A 22 -11.02 31.64 -5.94
CA ILE A 22 -10.42 30.31 -5.94
C ILE A 22 -11.05 29.50 -7.05
N GLN A 23 -10.23 28.78 -7.80
CA GLN A 23 -10.68 27.97 -8.92
C GLN A 23 -11.59 26.83 -8.42
N THR A 24 -12.72 26.63 -9.09
CA THR A 24 -13.62 25.51 -8.80
C THR A 24 -13.31 24.34 -9.74
N VAL A 25 -13.60 23.12 -9.28
CA VAL A 25 -13.39 21.87 -10.01
C VAL A 25 -14.74 21.21 -10.25
N VAL A 26 -14.96 20.67 -11.45
CA VAL A 26 -16.18 19.89 -11.73
C VAL A 26 -15.95 18.44 -11.31
N PHE A 27 -16.75 17.95 -10.37
CA PHE A 27 -16.74 16.59 -9.88
C PHE A 27 -18.15 15.99 -10.00
N ASN A 28 -18.29 14.87 -10.72
CA ASN A 28 -19.59 14.23 -11.00
C ASN A 28 -20.66 15.17 -11.58
N GLY A 29 -20.24 16.15 -12.39
CA GLY A 29 -21.14 17.16 -12.97
C GLY A 29 -21.50 18.31 -12.04
N ILE A 30 -21.07 18.26 -10.77
CA ILE A 30 -21.26 19.32 -9.78
C ILE A 30 -19.99 20.18 -9.75
N GLU A 31 -20.15 21.49 -9.70
CA GLU A 31 -19.03 22.41 -9.54
C GLU A 31 -18.71 22.55 -8.05
N CYS A 32 -17.47 22.32 -7.66
CA CYS A 32 -17.09 22.21 -6.25
C CYS A 32 -15.89 23.11 -5.92
N LEU A 33 -15.84 23.59 -4.69
CA LEU A 33 -14.68 24.26 -4.10
C LEU A 33 -13.97 23.30 -3.14
N CYS A 34 -12.68 23.07 -3.35
CA CYS A 34 -11.84 22.25 -2.47
C CYS A 34 -11.35 23.08 -1.27
N LEU A 35 -11.49 22.55 -0.05
CA LEU A 35 -11.02 23.21 1.17
C LEU A 35 -9.50 23.39 1.14
N GLU A 36 -8.74 22.42 0.62
CA GLU A 36 -7.28 22.51 0.51
C GLU A 36 -6.82 23.71 -0.33
N ASP A 37 -7.56 24.07 -1.39
CA ASP A 37 -7.23 25.24 -2.22
C ASP A 37 -7.51 26.55 -1.49
N VAL A 38 -8.51 26.56 -0.61
CA VAL A 38 -8.75 27.66 0.34
C VAL A 38 -7.61 27.74 1.35
N GLN A 39 -7.20 26.61 1.94
CA GLN A 39 -6.14 26.54 2.93
C GLN A 39 -4.77 26.98 2.39
N ARG A 40 -4.49 26.75 1.10
CA ARG A 40 -3.29 27.30 0.43
C ARG A 40 -3.22 28.83 0.46
N ARG A 41 -4.36 29.51 0.50
CA ARG A 41 -4.45 30.97 0.60
C ARG A 41 -4.65 31.45 2.03
N PHE A 42 -5.42 30.70 2.81
CA PHE A 42 -5.78 30.98 4.20
C PHE A 42 -5.53 29.74 5.04
N PRO A 43 -4.29 29.53 5.54
CA PRO A 43 -3.92 28.30 6.25
C PRO A 43 -4.76 27.99 7.50
N LEU A 44 -5.43 29.01 8.07
CA LEU A 44 -6.29 28.88 9.24
C LEU A 44 -7.72 28.42 8.92
N ALA A 45 -8.06 28.27 7.63
CA ALA A 45 -9.39 27.84 7.19
C ALA A 45 -9.70 26.41 7.67
N VAL A 46 -10.76 26.24 8.44
CA VAL A 46 -11.24 24.91 8.90
C VAL A 46 -12.61 24.56 8.37
N ALA A 47 -13.47 25.56 8.17
CA ALA A 47 -14.80 25.37 7.62
C ALA A 47 -15.18 26.57 6.74
N LEU A 48 -16.31 26.45 6.07
CA LEU A 48 -16.82 27.44 5.13
C LEU A 48 -18.28 27.71 5.49
N CYS A 49 -18.70 28.96 5.49
CA CYS A 49 -20.08 29.35 5.80
C CYS A 49 -20.61 30.41 4.83
N ILE A 50 -21.92 30.56 4.79
CA ILE A 50 -22.63 31.63 4.09
C ILE A 50 -23.70 32.15 5.05
N ASP A 51 -23.80 33.47 5.21
CA ASP A 51 -24.78 34.09 6.10
C ASP A 51 -24.79 33.46 7.52
N ASN A 52 -23.60 33.15 8.05
CA ASN A 52 -23.38 32.42 9.30
C ASN A 52 -23.88 30.96 9.37
N ALA A 53 -24.33 30.38 8.26
CA ALA A 53 -24.66 28.96 8.16
C ALA A 53 -23.47 28.16 7.62
N GLU A 54 -22.99 27.19 8.40
CA GLU A 54 -21.88 26.30 8.00
C GLU A 54 -22.29 25.42 6.82
N LEU A 55 -21.44 25.36 5.80
CA LEU A 55 -21.64 24.54 4.61
C LEU A 55 -21.15 23.12 4.87
N GLY A 56 -22.03 22.15 4.65
CA GLY A 56 -21.68 20.74 4.74
C GLY A 56 -20.72 20.32 3.62
N PHE A 57 -19.72 19.49 3.97
CA PHE A 57 -18.87 18.85 2.98
C PHE A 57 -19.63 17.77 2.20
N LEU A 58 -19.30 17.66 0.92
CA LEU A 58 -19.81 16.62 0.03
C LEU A 58 -19.40 15.24 0.55
N ARG A 59 -20.34 14.30 0.44
CA ARG A 59 -20.18 12.91 0.84
C ARG A 59 -20.29 11.97 -0.36
N ASP A 60 -19.69 10.80 -0.23
CA ASP A 60 -19.81 9.73 -1.22
C ASP A 60 -21.07 8.87 -0.98
N ASN A 61 -21.20 7.79 -1.76
CA ASN A 61 -22.34 6.88 -1.69
C ASN A 61 -22.41 6.10 -0.36
N ASN A 62 -21.33 6.06 0.42
CA ASN A 62 -21.26 5.40 1.72
C ASN A 62 -21.52 6.38 2.88
N ASP A 63 -21.93 7.62 2.58
CA ASP A 63 -22.06 8.73 3.54
C ASP A 63 -20.72 9.20 4.15
N ASP A 64 -19.58 8.76 3.59
CA ASP A 64 -18.26 9.21 4.00
C ASP A 64 -17.92 10.56 3.34
N GLN A 65 -17.21 11.43 4.06
CA GLN A 65 -16.74 12.69 3.48
C GLN A 65 -15.74 12.45 2.36
N LEU A 66 -15.86 13.20 1.27
CA LEU A 66 -14.89 13.13 0.18
C LEU A 66 -13.50 13.56 0.66
N ILE A 67 -12.48 12.84 0.20
CA ILE A 67 -11.07 13.22 0.36
C ILE A 67 -10.51 13.57 -1.03
N PRO A 68 -10.03 14.81 -1.27
CA PRO A 68 -10.03 15.96 -0.35
C PRO A 68 -11.42 16.55 -0.09
N LEU A 69 -11.58 17.26 1.04
CA LEU A 69 -12.84 17.89 1.46
C LEU A 69 -13.29 18.95 0.46
N ARG A 70 -14.58 18.91 0.10
CA ARG A 70 -15.18 19.76 -0.94
C ARG A 70 -16.56 20.22 -0.51
N ILE A 71 -16.93 21.43 -0.90
CA ILE A 71 -18.31 21.92 -0.86
C ILE A 71 -18.82 22.13 -2.29
N GLU A 72 -20.13 22.13 -2.49
CA GLU A 72 -20.71 22.60 -3.74
C GLU A 72 -20.44 24.11 -3.92
N ALA A 73 -20.05 24.52 -5.12
CA ALA A 73 -19.78 25.91 -5.44
C ALA A 73 -21.08 26.70 -5.57
N ILE A 74 -21.19 27.80 -4.82
CA ILE A 74 -22.39 28.62 -4.74
C ILE A 74 -22.16 29.89 -5.54
N LYS A 75 -22.74 29.90 -6.74
CA LYS A 75 -22.60 30.99 -7.69
C LYS A 75 -23.14 32.29 -7.12
N ASP A 76 -22.44 33.38 -7.45
CA ASP A 76 -22.81 34.76 -7.11
C ASP A 76 -22.89 35.08 -5.61
N GLN A 77 -22.44 34.16 -4.75
CA GLN A 77 -22.29 34.39 -3.32
C GLN A 77 -20.82 34.39 -2.91
N ILE A 78 -20.53 35.02 -1.78
CA ILE A 78 -19.19 35.05 -1.20
C ILE A 78 -19.19 34.06 -0.04
N VAL A 79 -18.38 33.02 -0.15
CA VAL A 79 -18.24 32.02 0.91
C VAL A 79 -17.30 32.58 1.97
N GLU A 80 -17.74 32.64 3.21
CA GLU A 80 -16.94 33.07 4.34
C GLU A 80 -16.14 31.90 4.90
N VAL A 81 -14.87 32.17 5.19
CA VAL A 81 -13.99 31.18 5.81
C VAL A 81 -14.15 31.24 7.31
N VAL A 82 -14.40 30.09 7.91
CA VAL A 82 -14.37 29.90 9.35
C VAL A 82 -12.96 29.47 9.74
N GLU A 83 -12.41 30.15 10.72
CA GLU A 83 -11.11 29.86 11.29
C GLU A 83 -11.21 28.86 12.43
N SER A 84 -10.16 28.06 12.58
CA SER A 84 -9.95 27.38 13.86
C SER A 84 -9.76 28.47 14.91
N VAL A 85 -10.66 28.56 15.89
CA VAL A 85 -10.39 29.33 17.11
C VAL A 85 -9.27 28.58 17.85
N GLY A 86 -8.04 28.88 17.46
CA GLY A 86 -6.83 28.25 17.94
C GLY A 86 -6.10 29.18 18.87
N LYS A 87 -5.73 28.65 20.04
CA LYS A 87 -4.82 29.23 21.01
C LYS A 87 -3.58 29.82 20.32
N SER A 88 -3.01 30.86 20.94
CA SER A 88 -1.88 31.69 20.49
C SER A 88 -0.94 31.02 19.46
N ASN A 89 -0.58 31.76 18.41
CA ASN A 89 0.32 31.36 17.31
C ASN A 89 1.54 30.50 17.71
N ASP A 90 2.06 30.67 18.93
CA ASP A 90 3.15 29.87 19.48
C ASP A 90 2.81 28.38 19.65
N GLU A 91 1.59 28.04 20.12
CA GLU A 91 1.17 26.64 20.29
C GLU A 91 1.00 25.93 18.93
N MET A 92 0.57 26.68 17.93
CA MET A 92 0.38 26.17 16.57
C MET A 92 1.73 25.91 15.88
N HIS A 93 2.72 26.80 16.03
CA HIS A 93 4.09 26.54 15.55
C HIS A 93 4.70 25.29 16.18
N ILE A 94 4.55 25.12 17.51
CA ILE A 94 5.03 23.92 18.21
C ILE A 94 4.33 22.66 17.69
N PHE A 95 3.05 22.74 17.36
CA PHE A 95 2.30 21.61 16.80
C PHE A 95 2.77 21.23 15.39
N PHE A 96 2.95 22.21 14.50
CA PHE A 96 3.47 21.96 13.14
C PHE A 96 4.91 21.44 13.16
N ASP A 97 5.80 22.02 13.97
CA ASP A 97 7.16 21.49 14.16
C ASP A 97 7.15 20.04 14.66
N ARG A 98 6.21 19.72 15.56
CA ARG A 98 6.06 18.35 16.08
C ARG A 98 5.53 17.37 15.04
N ILE A 99 4.72 17.84 14.09
CA ILE A 99 4.26 17.04 12.95
C ILE A 99 5.42 16.82 11.97
N ASP A 100 6.15 17.86 11.61
CA ASP A 100 7.27 17.78 10.67
C ASP A 100 8.38 16.87 11.18
N THR A 101 8.74 16.99 12.46
CA THR A 101 9.73 16.10 13.10
C THR A 101 9.27 14.64 13.09
N LYS A 102 8.00 14.36 13.44
CA LYS A 102 7.44 13.00 13.34
C LYS A 102 7.41 12.48 11.91
N MET A 103 7.09 13.33 10.94
CA MET A 103 7.06 12.97 9.52
C MET A 103 8.45 12.63 9.00
N GLN A 104 9.47 13.41 9.39
CA GLN A 104 10.87 13.12 9.06
C GLN A 104 11.34 11.79 9.68
N GLU A 105 10.98 11.52 10.94
CA GLU A 105 11.30 10.23 11.57
C GLU A 105 10.60 9.07 10.88
N MET A 106 9.33 9.23 10.52
CA MET A 106 8.57 8.21 9.81
C MET A 106 9.18 7.93 8.45
N ASN A 107 9.54 8.96 7.69
CA ASN A 107 10.19 8.82 6.38
C ASN A 107 11.53 8.09 6.49
N LYS A 108 12.34 8.38 7.52
CA LYS A 108 13.59 7.64 7.79
C LYS A 108 13.31 6.17 8.11
N LYS A 109 12.31 5.86 8.95
CA LYS A 109 11.90 4.49 9.26
C LYS A 109 11.41 3.74 8.02
N THR A 110 10.58 4.38 7.18
CA THR A 110 10.09 3.81 5.92
C THR A 110 11.23 3.48 4.98
N TYR A 111 12.22 4.36 4.85
CA TYR A 111 13.40 4.09 4.02
C TYR A 111 14.19 2.87 4.51
N ILE A 112 14.41 2.74 5.82
CA ILE A 112 15.10 1.59 6.43
C ILE A 112 14.30 0.29 6.20
N ILE A 113 12.99 0.32 6.41
CA ILE A 113 12.12 -0.84 6.18
C ILE A 113 12.17 -1.27 4.71
N LEU A 114 12.12 -0.31 3.78
CA LEU A 114 12.18 -0.60 2.34
C LEU A 114 13.51 -1.27 1.96
N ALA A 115 14.64 -0.74 2.46
CA ALA A 115 15.96 -1.31 2.22
C ALA A 115 16.07 -2.75 2.74
N ASN A 116 15.65 -2.99 3.99
CA ASN A 116 15.65 -4.32 4.60
C ASN A 116 14.72 -5.30 3.88
N THR A 117 13.56 -4.82 3.42
CA THR A 117 12.59 -5.66 2.66
C THR A 117 13.19 -6.08 1.31
N GLN A 118 13.84 -5.16 0.61
CA GLN A 118 14.48 -5.45 -0.67
C GLN A 118 15.61 -6.48 -0.51
N GLU A 119 16.45 -6.33 0.52
CA GLU A 119 17.50 -7.30 0.84
C GLU A 119 16.93 -8.69 1.15
N THR A 120 15.84 -8.73 1.93
CA THR A 120 15.14 -9.97 2.27
C THR A 120 14.58 -10.67 1.03
N LEU A 121 13.97 -9.91 0.10
CA LEU A 121 13.44 -10.45 -1.16
C LEU A 121 14.54 -11.05 -2.04
N VAL A 122 15.71 -10.40 -2.11
CA VAL A 122 16.86 -10.94 -2.86
C VAL A 122 17.33 -12.27 -2.25
N ARG A 123 17.43 -12.35 -0.92
CA ARG A 123 17.79 -13.59 -0.22
C ARG A 123 16.78 -14.71 -0.45
N ILE A 124 15.48 -14.41 -0.33
CA ILE A 124 14.41 -15.39 -0.58
C ILE A 124 14.47 -15.89 -2.02
N LYS A 125 14.63 -14.98 -3.00
CA LYS A 125 14.76 -15.36 -4.41
C LYS A 125 15.93 -16.31 -4.63
N HIS A 126 17.08 -16.03 -4.03
CA HIS A 126 18.26 -16.88 -4.15
C HIS A 126 18.01 -18.29 -3.60
N VAL A 127 17.40 -18.40 -2.41
CA VAL A 127 17.03 -19.68 -1.82
C VAL A 127 16.03 -20.43 -2.70
N MET A 128 15.02 -19.75 -3.24
CA MET A 128 14.06 -20.36 -4.16
C MET A 128 14.76 -20.90 -5.41
N THR A 129 15.67 -20.14 -6.03
CA THR A 129 16.44 -20.61 -7.18
C THR A 129 17.25 -21.86 -6.83
N GLN A 130 17.97 -21.88 -5.71
CA GLN A 130 18.70 -23.06 -5.27
C GLN A 130 17.79 -24.27 -5.04
N MET A 131 16.61 -24.08 -4.46
CA MET A 131 15.63 -25.16 -4.26
C MET A 131 15.11 -25.73 -5.59
N TYR A 132 14.86 -24.87 -6.58
CA TYR A 132 14.46 -25.30 -7.92
C TYR A 132 15.56 -26.12 -8.60
N GLU A 133 16.81 -25.65 -8.55
CA GLU A 133 17.97 -26.39 -9.08
C GLU A 133 18.14 -27.74 -8.35
N LEU A 134 18.00 -27.77 -7.02
CA LEU A 134 18.07 -28.99 -6.23
C LEU A 134 16.97 -30.01 -6.57
N HIS A 135 15.75 -29.55 -6.88
CA HIS A 135 14.65 -30.43 -7.29
C HIS A 135 14.95 -31.17 -8.60
N GLU A 136 15.77 -30.59 -9.49
CA GLU A 136 16.27 -31.31 -10.68
C GLU A 136 17.27 -32.43 -10.35
N TYR A 137 17.86 -32.42 -9.15
CA TYR A 137 18.85 -33.41 -8.69
C TYR A 137 18.40 -34.26 -7.49
N THR A 138 17.13 -34.15 -7.06
CA THR A 138 16.65 -35.00 -5.96
C THR A 138 16.63 -36.48 -6.35
N ILE A 139 17.21 -37.29 -5.46
CA ILE A 139 17.29 -38.77 -5.40
C ILE A 139 16.34 -39.48 -6.37
N PRO A 140 16.82 -40.46 -7.16
CA PRO A 140 15.99 -41.24 -8.09
C PRO A 140 14.66 -41.62 -7.43
N ARG A 141 13.54 -41.21 -8.04
CA ARG A 141 12.18 -41.31 -7.49
C ARG A 141 11.81 -42.73 -7.06
N TYR A 142 12.55 -43.72 -7.54
CA TYR A 142 12.38 -45.12 -7.20
C TYR A 142 13.70 -45.71 -6.71
N SER A 143 13.80 -45.88 -5.40
CA SER A 143 14.82 -46.70 -4.77
C SER A 143 14.17 -47.84 -4.01
N PHE A 144 14.84 -48.99 -3.97
CA PHE A 144 14.43 -50.12 -3.16
C PHE A 144 15.61 -50.68 -2.39
N ILE A 145 15.32 -51.12 -1.16
CA ILE A 145 16.29 -51.71 -0.25
C ILE A 145 16.02 -53.21 -0.21
N LEU A 146 17.00 -54.01 -0.63
CA LEU A 146 16.88 -55.47 -0.64
C LEU A 146 18.04 -56.13 0.12
N PRO A 147 17.83 -57.30 0.75
CA PRO A 147 18.92 -58.08 1.33
C PRO A 147 20.01 -58.37 0.29
N ALA A 148 21.26 -58.19 0.67
CA ALA A 148 22.43 -58.28 -0.22
C ALA A 148 22.73 -59.71 -0.71
N LYS A 149 22.17 -60.73 -0.05
CA LYS A 149 22.36 -62.16 -0.34
C LYS A 149 21.01 -62.87 -0.34
N HIS A 150 20.94 -63.99 -1.05
CA HIS A 150 19.78 -64.89 -0.98
C HIS A 150 19.71 -65.51 0.41
N HIS A 151 18.77 -65.02 1.22
CA HIS A 151 18.41 -65.60 2.51
C HIS A 151 17.10 -66.38 2.37
N ASN A 152 16.97 -67.47 3.12
CA ASN A 152 15.69 -68.19 3.20
C ASN A 152 14.64 -67.23 3.79
N TRP A 153 13.51 -67.07 3.09
CA TRP A 153 12.43 -66.16 3.50
C TRP A 153 11.89 -66.47 4.90
N ALA A 154 11.97 -67.74 5.32
CA ALA A 154 11.61 -68.17 6.67
C ALA A 154 12.44 -67.46 7.77
N SER A 155 13.69 -67.07 7.47
CA SER A 155 14.58 -66.37 8.40
C SER A 155 14.21 -64.90 8.61
N ILE A 156 13.47 -64.32 7.66
CA ILE A 156 13.09 -62.89 7.60
C ILE A 156 11.79 -62.62 8.38
N ASN A 157 11.03 -63.67 8.72
CA ASN A 157 9.71 -63.57 9.34
C ASN A 157 9.72 -63.00 10.76
N THR A 158 10.90 -62.86 11.38
CA THR A 158 11.05 -62.24 12.71
C THR A 158 11.70 -60.88 12.56
N VAL A 159 11.04 -59.81 13.02
CA VAL A 159 11.49 -58.41 12.88
C VAL A 159 12.91 -58.19 13.41
N GLN A 160 13.33 -58.95 14.43
CA GLN A 160 14.67 -58.91 15.01
C GLN A 160 15.77 -59.35 14.03
N ASN A 161 15.47 -60.29 13.13
CA ASN A 161 16.43 -60.80 12.15
C ASN A 161 16.60 -59.87 10.94
N LEU A 162 15.67 -58.93 10.71
CA LEU A 162 15.78 -57.96 9.62
C LEU A 162 17.07 -57.14 9.79
N PHE A 163 17.32 -56.58 10.97
CA PHE A 163 18.48 -55.72 11.21
C PHE A 163 19.84 -56.44 11.24
N LEU A 164 19.84 -57.79 11.24
CA LEU A 164 21.07 -58.60 11.17
C LEU A 164 21.50 -58.89 9.73
N LEU A 165 20.69 -58.52 8.73
CA LEU A 165 21.00 -58.71 7.32
C LEU A 165 21.75 -57.50 6.78
N HIS A 166 22.70 -57.75 5.89
CA HIS A 166 23.27 -56.69 5.07
C HIS A 166 22.28 -56.35 3.97
N TYR A 167 21.93 -55.07 3.85
CA TYR A 167 21.07 -54.57 2.79
C TYR A 167 21.88 -53.80 1.75
N LYS A 168 21.40 -53.85 0.51
CA LYS A 168 21.88 -53.01 -0.59
C LYS A 168 20.77 -52.05 -0.98
N LEU A 169 21.16 -50.79 -1.16
CA LEU A 169 20.31 -49.75 -1.73
C LEU A 169 20.49 -49.78 -3.25
N TYR A 170 19.38 -49.92 -3.95
CA TYR A 170 19.34 -49.90 -5.40
C TYR A 170 18.62 -48.64 -5.87
N PHE A 171 19.18 -48.00 -6.89
CA PHE A 171 18.59 -46.86 -7.57
C PHE A 171 18.14 -47.32 -8.96
N LEU A 172 16.88 -47.10 -9.30
CA LEU A 172 16.42 -47.29 -10.68
C LEU A 172 16.98 -46.13 -11.51
N CYS A 173 17.83 -46.48 -12.47
CA CYS A 173 18.30 -45.54 -13.48
C CYS A 173 17.20 -45.40 -14.54
N GLU A 174 16.82 -44.18 -14.91
CA GLU A 174 15.87 -43.92 -16.01
C GLU A 174 16.53 -44.01 -17.40
N CYS A 175 17.83 -44.34 -17.46
CA CYS A 175 18.54 -44.52 -18.72
C CYS A 175 18.06 -45.83 -19.40
N SER A 176 17.49 -45.69 -20.60
CA SER A 176 17.09 -46.79 -21.48
C SER A 176 18.23 -47.80 -21.64
N ASP A 177 17.93 -49.09 -21.49
CA ASP A 177 18.85 -50.21 -21.74
C ASP A 177 19.12 -50.46 -23.24
N GLU A 178 18.90 -49.46 -24.11
CA GLU A 178 19.25 -49.59 -25.53
C GLU A 178 20.73 -49.22 -25.73
N PRO A 179 21.61 -50.18 -26.05
CA PRO A 179 22.93 -49.85 -26.57
C PRO A 179 22.78 -49.33 -28.00
N ASP A 180 23.37 -48.15 -28.28
CA ASP A 180 23.64 -47.68 -29.64
C ASP A 180 24.50 -48.68 -30.43
#